data_AF-A0A0G0MUY4-F1
#
_entry.id   AF-A0A0G0MUY4-F1
#
_cell.length_a   1.000
_cell.length_b   1.000
_cell.length_c   1.000
_cell.angle_alpha   90.00
_cell.angle_beta   90.00
_cell.angle_gamma   90.00
#
_symmetry.space_group_name_H-M   'P 1'
#
loop_
_entity.id
_entity.type
_entity.pdbx_description
1 polymer ?
#
loop_
_entity_poly.entity_id
_entity_poly.type
_entity_poly.pdbx_seq_one_letter_code
_entity_poly.pdbx_strand_id
1 'polypeptide(L)'
;MLIDTHAHVNFNAYSEDSEEVIRRALKDNIWLINVGSQHSTSKRAVEFVEKFPQGVFAAIGLHPIHLKEQKIREEIDPLEEFEFETRPEVFDYEIYKKLADNKKVVAIGEVGLDYYHLPEKNCEAEREKQKENFI
;
A
#
# COMPACT_ATOMS: atom_id res chain seq x y z
N MET A 1 -19.96 -11.27 -9.91
CA MET A 1 -19.24 -10.01 -9.66
C MET A 1 -18.52 -10.17 -8.35
N LEU A 2 -17.20 -9.98 -8.34
CA LEU A 2 -16.35 -10.05 -7.16
C LEU A 2 -15.65 -8.70 -6.96
N ILE A 3 -15.23 -8.43 -5.72
CA ILE A 3 -14.39 -7.28 -5.40
C ILE A 3 -13.13 -7.81 -4.73
N ASP A 4 -11.99 -7.55 -5.34
CA ASP A 4 -10.70 -7.66 -4.67
C ASP A 4 -10.54 -6.45 -3.74
N THR A 5 -10.70 -6.67 -2.45
CA THR A 5 -10.71 -5.60 -1.46
C THR A 5 -9.32 -5.07 -1.12
N HIS A 6 -8.25 -5.72 -1.60
CA HIS A 6 -6.88 -5.34 -1.27
C HIS A 6 -5.91 -5.77 -2.39
N ALA A 7 -5.74 -4.90 -3.39
CA ALA A 7 -4.80 -5.11 -4.48
C ALA A 7 -3.67 -4.08 -4.46
N HIS A 8 -2.47 -4.47 -4.91
CA HIS A 8 -1.31 -3.58 -5.05
C HIS A 8 -0.85 -3.43 -6.50
N VAL A 9 -1.79 -3.24 -7.45
CA VAL A 9 -1.46 -3.05 -8.88
C VAL A 9 -0.73 -1.72 -9.16
N ASN A 10 -0.65 -0.85 -8.17
CA ASN A 10 0.16 0.36 -8.12
C ASN A 10 1.64 0.14 -7.74
N PHE A 11 2.07 -1.09 -7.44
CA PHE A 11 3.46 -1.37 -7.06
C PHE A 11 4.38 -1.51 -8.29
N ASN A 12 5.68 -1.44 -8.06
CA ASN A 12 6.68 -1.53 -9.13
C ASN A 12 6.68 -2.90 -9.82
N ALA A 13 6.19 -3.95 -9.17
CA ALA A 13 6.00 -5.26 -9.78
C ALA A 13 5.09 -5.21 -11.03
N TYR A 14 4.21 -4.21 -11.11
CA TYR A 14 3.29 -3.98 -12.23
C TYR A 14 3.61 -2.70 -13.02
N SER A 15 4.86 -2.19 -12.95
CA SER A 15 5.20 -0.91 -13.60
C SER A 15 5.04 -0.95 -15.13
N GLU A 16 5.14 -2.13 -15.74
CA GLU A 16 5.07 -2.30 -17.19
C GLU A 16 3.65 -2.62 -17.68
N ASP A 17 2.79 -3.20 -16.85
CA ASP A 17 1.53 -3.83 -17.28
C ASP A 17 0.31 -3.56 -16.37
N SER A 18 0.44 -2.73 -15.33
CA SER A 18 -0.64 -2.40 -14.37
C SER A 18 -2.00 -2.08 -15.01
N GLU A 19 -2.02 -1.26 -16.06
CA GLU A 19 -3.27 -0.93 -16.76
C GLU A 19 -3.88 -2.12 -17.49
N GLU A 20 -3.06 -3.03 -18.03
CA GLU A 20 -3.53 -4.26 -18.68
C GLU A 20 -4.11 -5.23 -17.64
N VAL A 21 -3.44 -5.38 -16.49
CA VAL A 21 -3.94 -6.17 -15.36
C VAL A 21 -5.31 -5.67 -14.90
N ILE A 22 -5.48 -4.35 -14.72
CA ILE A 22 -6.75 -3.75 -14.34
C ILE A 22 -7.82 -4.01 -15.42
N ARG A 23 -7.50 -3.79 -16.70
CA ARG A 23 -8.46 -4.04 -17.81
C ARG A 23 -8.92 -5.50 -17.84
N ARG A 24 -8.02 -6.45 -17.60
CA ARG A 24 -8.35 -7.88 -17.51
C ARG A 24 -9.30 -8.17 -16.35
N ALA A 25 -9.00 -7.65 -15.15
CA ALA A 25 -9.88 -7.81 -13.99
C ALA A 25 -11.30 -7.26 -14.26
N LEU A 26 -11.38 -6.04 -14.81
CA LEU A 26 -12.67 -5.42 -15.14
C LEU A 26 -13.46 -6.20 -16.19
N LYS A 27 -12.78 -6.75 -17.21
CA LYS A 27 -13.40 -7.62 -18.24
C LYS A 27 -14.04 -8.87 -17.63
N ASP A 28 -13.44 -9.41 -16.58
CA ASP A 28 -13.93 -10.60 -15.88
C ASP A 28 -14.91 -10.26 -14.73
N ASN A 29 -15.41 -9.02 -14.68
CA ASN A 29 -16.34 -8.52 -13.64
C ASN A 29 -15.76 -8.61 -12.22
N ILE A 30 -14.46 -8.36 -12.10
CA ILE A 30 -13.73 -8.20 -10.84
C ILE A 30 -13.41 -6.71 -10.67
N TRP A 31 -13.94 -6.10 -9.62
CA TRP A 31 -13.57 -4.74 -9.22
C TRP A 31 -12.48 -4.80 -8.16
N LEU A 32 -11.78 -3.69 -7.93
CA LEU A 32 -10.68 -3.66 -6.97
C LEU A 32 -10.62 -2.38 -6.14
N ILE A 33 -10.10 -2.53 -4.92
CA ILE A 33 -9.58 -1.44 -4.10
C ILE A 33 -8.05 -1.53 -4.18
N ASN A 34 -7.45 -0.56 -4.86
CA ASN A 34 -6.00 -0.48 -5.03
C ASN A 34 -5.39 0.26 -3.82
N VAL A 35 -4.54 -0.43 -3.06
CA VAL A 35 -4.08 0.01 -1.74
C VAL A 35 -2.68 0.62 -1.85
N GLY A 36 -2.50 1.81 -1.28
CA GLY A 36 -1.19 2.40 -1.05
C GLY A 36 -0.61 2.01 0.31
N SER A 37 0.70 1.81 0.37
CA SER A 37 1.46 1.53 1.59
C SER A 37 2.36 2.69 2.04
N GLN A 38 2.58 3.69 1.20
CA GLN A 38 3.32 4.93 1.47
C GLN A 38 2.79 6.04 0.54
N HIS A 39 3.21 7.29 0.70
CA HIS A 39 2.65 8.42 -0.05
C HIS A 39 2.74 8.20 -1.55
N SER A 40 3.90 7.74 -2.04
CA SER A 40 4.13 7.54 -3.48
C SER A 40 3.23 6.45 -4.08
N THR A 41 2.97 5.36 -3.37
CA THR A 41 2.04 4.30 -3.82
C THR A 41 0.59 4.71 -3.66
N SER A 42 0.25 5.42 -2.58
CA SER A 42 -1.08 5.99 -2.34
C SER A 42 -1.47 6.97 -3.44
N LYS A 43 -0.54 7.86 -3.82
CA LYS A 43 -0.71 8.77 -4.96
C LYS A 43 -0.95 8.00 -6.26
N ARG A 44 -0.12 6.99 -6.57
CA ARG A 44 -0.33 6.14 -7.76
C ARG A 44 -1.68 5.42 -7.75
N ALA A 45 -2.14 4.93 -6.60
CA ALA A 45 -3.47 4.32 -6.48
C ALA A 45 -4.57 5.33 -6.86
N VAL A 46 -4.46 6.58 -6.42
CA VAL A 46 -5.39 7.65 -6.80
C VAL A 46 -5.31 7.97 -8.30
N GLU A 47 -4.11 7.99 -8.90
CA GLU A 47 -3.97 8.18 -10.35
C GLU A 47 -4.69 7.08 -11.15
N PHE A 48 -4.74 5.84 -10.65
CA PHE A 48 -5.51 4.76 -11.30
C PHE A 48 -7.03 4.98 -11.21
N VAL A 49 -7.57 5.48 -10.10
CA VAL A 49 -9.03 5.72 -10.01
C VAL A 49 -9.51 6.82 -10.97
N GLU A 50 -8.62 7.74 -11.35
CA GLU A 50 -8.87 8.77 -12.37
C GLU A 50 -8.84 8.20 -13.78
N LYS A 51 -7.93 7.26 -14.07
CA LYS A 51 -7.83 6.58 -15.37
C LYS A 51 -8.98 5.62 -15.65
N PHE A 52 -9.55 5.02 -14.61
CA PHE A 52 -10.60 4.00 -14.75
C PHE A 52 -11.94 4.50 -14.18
N PRO A 53 -12.91 4.87 -15.04
CA PRO A 53 -14.17 5.47 -14.60
C PRO A 53 -15.02 4.60 -13.66
N GLN A 54 -14.88 3.27 -13.73
CA GLN A 54 -15.68 2.32 -12.95
C GLN A 54 -14.83 1.13 -12.46
N GLY A 55 -15.25 0.53 -11.34
CA GLY A 55 -14.69 -0.72 -10.82
C GLY A 55 -13.28 -0.62 -10.22
N VAL A 56 -12.71 0.58 -10.12
CA VAL A 56 -11.42 0.82 -9.48
C VAL A 56 -11.60 1.90 -8.42
N PHE A 57 -11.25 1.54 -7.18
CA PHE A 57 -11.24 2.41 -6.01
C PHE A 57 -9.84 2.41 -5.40
N ALA A 58 -9.60 3.32 -4.47
CA ALA A 58 -8.31 3.41 -3.78
C ALA A 58 -8.49 3.37 -2.26
N ALA A 59 -7.49 2.80 -1.59
CA ALA A 59 -7.21 3.05 -0.18
C ALA A 59 -5.84 3.73 -0.08
N ILE A 60 -5.72 4.69 0.82
CA ILE A 60 -4.46 5.43 1.04
C ILE A 60 -4.01 5.29 2.47
N GLY A 61 -2.71 5.08 2.68
CA GLY A 61 -2.15 4.87 4.00
C GLY A 61 -0.64 4.84 4.01
N LEU A 62 -0.11 4.81 5.22
CA LEU A 62 1.30 4.59 5.52
C LEU A 62 1.42 3.30 6.33
N HIS A 63 2.03 2.28 5.75
CA HIS A 63 2.26 0.99 6.38
C HIS A 63 3.39 1.11 7.42
N PRO A 64 3.30 0.42 8.57
CA PRO A 64 4.30 0.48 9.64
C PRO A 64 5.74 0.17 9.20
N ILE A 65 5.95 -0.69 8.20
CA ILE A 65 7.30 -1.03 7.73
C ILE A 65 8.03 0.14 7.07
N HIS A 66 7.28 1.15 6.61
CA HIS A 66 7.80 2.36 5.99
C HIS A 66 8.11 3.47 7.00
N LEU A 67 7.94 3.25 8.31
CA LEU A 67 8.33 4.24 9.33
C LEU A 67 9.85 4.37 9.50
N LYS A 68 10.63 3.44 8.94
CA LYS A 68 12.10 3.45 8.98
C LYS A 68 12.67 2.75 7.76
N GLU A 69 13.97 2.94 7.56
CA GLU A 69 14.76 2.16 6.61
C GLU A 69 15.13 0.80 7.23
N GLN A 70 14.82 -0.27 6.52
CA GLN A 70 15.15 -1.63 6.88
C GLN A 70 15.14 -2.54 5.66
N LYS A 71 15.91 -3.63 5.74
CA LYS A 71 15.82 -4.74 4.78
C LYS A 71 14.70 -5.66 5.21
N ILE A 72 13.75 -5.87 4.31
CA ILE A 72 12.68 -6.85 4.45
C ILE A 72 13.05 -8.04 3.58
N ARG A 73 12.96 -9.23 4.17
CA ARG A 73 13.11 -10.51 3.48
C ARG A 73 11.84 -11.29 3.69
N GLU A 74 11.17 -11.60 2.60
CA GLU A 74 9.95 -12.40 2.59
C GLU A 74 10.23 -13.69 1.83
N GLU A 75 9.91 -14.82 2.47
CA GLU A 75 9.94 -16.14 1.82
C GLU A 75 8.63 -16.29 1.05
N ILE A 76 8.69 -16.26 -0.29
CA ILE A 76 7.53 -16.40 -1.15
C ILE A 76 7.19 -17.88 -1.33
N ASP A 77 8.23 -18.69 -1.54
CA ASP A 77 8.19 -20.15 -1.52
C ASP A 77 9.53 -20.70 -0.98
N PRO A 78 9.63 -21.98 -0.59
CA PRO A 78 10.86 -22.60 -0.09
C PRO A 78 12.14 -22.42 -0.95
N LEU A 79 12.01 -22.01 -2.21
CA LEU A 79 13.05 -21.79 -3.19
C LEU A 79 13.17 -20.33 -3.65
N GLU A 80 12.26 -19.44 -3.25
CA GLU A 80 12.25 -18.02 -3.64
C GLU A 80 12.14 -17.09 -2.43
N GLU A 81 13.21 -16.33 -2.20
CA GLU A 81 13.23 -15.20 -1.27
C GLU A 81 13.17 -13.89 -2.04
N PHE A 82 12.35 -12.96 -1.54
CA PHE A 82 12.31 -11.59 -2.01
C PHE A 82 12.89 -10.66 -0.95
N GLU A 83 13.93 -9.91 -1.32
CA GLU A 83 14.55 -8.90 -0.47
C GLU A 83 14.37 -7.51 -1.05
N PHE A 84 13.93 -6.56 -0.22
CA PHE A 84 13.89 -5.15 -0.58
C PHE A 84 14.20 -4.25 0.61
N GLU A 85 14.65 -3.03 0.31
CA GLU A 85 14.89 -1.99 1.31
C GLU A 85 13.70 -1.03 1.37
N THR A 86 13.22 -0.76 2.58
CA THR A 86 12.08 0.13 2.78
C THR A 86 12.45 1.60 2.62
N ARG A 87 11.54 2.32 1.99
CA ARG A 87 11.37 3.78 1.95
C ARG A 87 11.00 4.39 3.32
N PRO A 88 11.86 5.01 4.17
CA PRO A 88 11.33 5.69 5.34
C PRO A 88 10.45 6.88 4.94
N GLU A 89 9.29 7.00 5.55
CA GLU A 89 8.35 8.11 5.39
C GLU A 89 7.83 8.54 6.76
N VAL A 90 7.74 9.86 6.97
CA VAL A 90 7.05 10.45 8.11
C VAL A 90 5.65 10.82 7.65
N PHE A 91 4.63 10.41 8.41
CA PHE A 91 3.24 10.71 8.07
C PHE A 91 3.00 12.22 8.01
N ASP A 92 2.41 12.69 6.92
CA ASP A 92 1.98 14.08 6.73
C ASP A 92 0.47 14.13 6.49
N TYR A 93 -0.27 14.62 7.49
CA TYR A 93 -1.72 14.66 7.46
C TYR A 93 -2.29 15.44 6.26
N GLU A 94 -1.71 16.59 5.90
CA GLU A 94 -2.26 17.43 4.83
C GLU A 94 -2.04 16.78 3.45
N ILE A 95 -0.92 16.08 3.27
CA ILE A 95 -0.65 15.31 2.04
C ILE A 95 -1.67 14.18 1.88
N TYR A 96 -1.90 13.38 2.93
CA TYR A 96 -2.85 12.27 2.86
C TYR A 96 -4.30 12.75 2.78
N LYS A 97 -4.66 13.81 3.49
CA LYS A 97 -5.98 14.44 3.40
C LYS A 97 -6.31 14.89 1.98
N LYS A 98 -5.35 15.50 1.28
CA LYS A 98 -5.54 15.91 -0.12
C LYS A 98 -5.82 14.72 -1.05
N LEU A 99 -5.20 13.57 -0.79
CA LEU A 99 -5.52 12.34 -1.53
C LEU A 99 -6.92 11.84 -1.17
N ALA A 100 -7.30 11.89 0.12
CA ALA A 100 -8.59 11.46 0.63
C ALA A 100 -9.78 12.25 0.05
N ASP A 101 -9.56 13.49 -0.41
CA ASP A 101 -10.61 14.32 -1.03
C ASP A 101 -11.17 13.74 -2.34
N ASN A 102 -10.47 12.79 -2.97
CA ASN A 102 -10.98 12.10 -4.16
C ASN A 102 -12.13 11.14 -3.77
N LYS A 103 -13.30 11.30 -4.40
CA LYS A 103 -14.52 10.52 -4.11
C LYS A 103 -14.39 9.00 -4.27
N LYS A 104 -13.36 8.52 -4.97
CA LYS A 104 -13.07 7.09 -5.16
C LYS A 104 -11.97 6.57 -4.23
N VAL A 105 -11.43 7.41 -3.36
CA VAL A 105 -10.71 6.97 -2.17
C VAL A 105 -11.76 6.59 -1.13
N VAL A 106 -11.86 5.30 -0.84
CA VAL A 106 -12.95 4.72 -0.04
C VAL A 106 -12.51 4.23 1.34
N ALA A 107 -11.20 4.22 1.59
CA ALA A 107 -10.63 3.77 2.85
C ALA A 107 -9.31 4.49 3.18
N ILE A 108 -9.02 4.56 4.48
CA ILE A 108 -7.70 4.88 5.00
C ILE A 108 -7.03 3.57 5.37
N GLY A 109 -5.94 3.25 4.68
CA GLY A 109 -5.23 1.99 4.77
C GLY A 109 -4.31 1.78 3.57
N GLU A 110 -3.30 0.95 3.67
CA GLU A 110 -3.04 0.11 4.85
C GLU A 110 -2.27 0.86 5.94
N VAL A 111 -2.72 0.68 7.18
CA VAL A 111 -2.16 1.27 8.40
C VAL A 111 -2.31 0.24 9.51
N GLY A 112 -1.47 0.30 10.52
CA GLY A 112 -1.55 -0.62 11.65
C GLY A 112 -0.20 -0.91 12.27
N LEU A 113 -0.10 -2.10 12.86
CA LEU A 113 1.09 -2.53 13.59
C LEU A 113 1.68 -3.77 12.92
N ASP A 114 2.99 -3.75 12.71
CA ASP A 114 3.76 -4.89 12.23
C ASP A 114 4.90 -5.16 13.21
N TYR A 115 4.67 -6.16 14.07
CA TYR A 115 5.64 -6.57 15.09
C TYR A 115 6.51 -7.75 14.64
N TYR A 116 6.25 -8.29 13.46
CA TYR A 116 7.05 -9.37 12.88
C TYR A 116 8.34 -8.80 12.31
N HIS A 117 8.26 -7.68 11.58
CA HIS A 117 9.40 -7.00 10.97
C HIS A 117 10.15 -6.03 11.92
N LEU A 118 10.04 -6.22 13.23
CA LEU A 118 10.79 -5.39 14.17
C LEU A 118 12.29 -5.74 14.15
N PRO A 119 13.16 -4.73 14.32
CA PRO A 119 14.60 -4.96 14.35
C PRO A 119 14.98 -5.65 15.67
N GLU A 120 16.02 -6.50 15.66
CA GLU A 120 16.55 -7.10 16.89
C GLU A 120 17.00 -6.04 17.91
N LYS A 121 17.60 -4.95 17.41
CA LYS A 121 18.01 -3.79 18.22
C LYS A 121 16.95 -2.70 18.15
N ASN A 122 16.66 -2.04 19.27
CA ASN A 122 15.66 -0.97 19.37
C ASN A 122 14.20 -1.43 19.10
N CYS A 123 13.90 -2.73 19.27
CA CYS A 123 12.58 -3.31 19.08
C CYS A 123 11.46 -2.55 19.83
N GLU A 124 11.68 -2.22 21.11
CA GLU A 124 10.69 -1.48 21.92
C GLU A 124 10.46 -0.06 21.40
N ALA A 125 11.51 0.66 21.01
CA ALA A 125 11.39 2.01 20.48
C ALA A 125 10.59 2.03 19.16
N GLU A 126 10.84 1.06 18.27
CA GLU A 126 10.07 0.93 17.02
C GLU A 126 8.61 0.52 17.27
N ARG A 127 8.37 -0.33 18.27
CA ARG A 127 7.01 -0.69 18.69
C ARG A 127 6.24 0.53 19.18
N GLU A 128 6.85 1.36 20.03
CA GLU A 128 6.22 2.59 20.52
C GLU A 128 6.02 3.59 19.38
N LYS A 129 6.99 3.74 18.47
CA LYS A 129 6.83 4.59 17.28
C LYS A 129 5.63 4.19 16.43
N GLN A 130 5.41 2.89 16.19
CA GLN A 130 4.21 2.44 15.47
C GLN A 130 2.93 2.80 16.24
N LYS A 131 2.89 2.61 17.57
CA LYS A 131 1.72 3.00 18.38
C LYS A 131 1.44 4.49 18.30
N GLU A 132 2.46 5.33 18.47
CA GLU A 132 2.34 6.80 18.39
C GLU A 132 1.76 7.27 17.04
N ASN A 133 2.03 6.55 15.95
CA ASN A 133 1.53 6.91 14.62
C ASN A 133 0.10 6.40 14.35
N PHE A 134 -0.34 5.32 15.01
CA PHE A 134 -1.54 4.58 14.58
C PHE A 134 -2.60 4.32 15.67
N ILE A 135 -2.35 4.66 16.95
CA ILE A 135 -3.26 4.46 18.10
C ILE A 135 -3.39 5.76 18.89
#